data_AF-A0A0L0L8J5-F1
#
_entry.id   AF-A0A0L0L8J5-F1
#
_cell.length_a   1.000
_cell.length_b   1.000
_cell.length_c   1.000
_cell.angle_alpha   90.00
_cell.angle_beta   90.00
_cell.angle_gamma   90.00
#
_symmetry.space_group_name_H-M   'P 1'
#
loop_
_entity.id
_entity.type
_entity.pdbx_description
1 polymer ?
#
loop_
_entity_poly.entity_id
_entity_poly.type
_entity_poly.pdbx_seq_one_letter_code
_entity_poly.pdbx_strand_id
1 'polypeptide(L)'
;METGQKYIDFLPNRILTTFGGLASVIFLSKIFRSVTFSWIFINTIFYFLFNFLFYKTVLSIHKSRQVALVSTLFLATNYALISFGLNFLMDMGGWFFYMLSIYLVFKYLETDLRMYILSASISVGVGLLFKEYAVLGVIPIATVLVYQNFDRNSWLYSLKKIFLNSIIPALFAVIPIIILYIFVYTKFHYTYIDWLNTNNERYSDFNKIVEYIKSYGSLLNVLGLIFIGGLYYFFKQFKYLDSKIKLYAVSVILSVLPMLVWPGITQRVLFVSVPVITIISSFFIKRFEDNIYFFTPLLLVYFLINIYMDSFILNYVNLPF
;
A
#
# COMPACT_ATOMS: atom_id res chain seq x y z
N MET A 1 21.92 31.51 15.06
CA MET A 1 23.19 30.94 14.57
C MET A 1 23.00 30.57 13.11
N GLU A 2 23.33 31.50 12.21
CA GLU A 2 23.49 31.22 10.79
C GLU A 2 24.75 30.36 10.65
N THR A 3 24.56 29.06 10.44
CA THR A 3 25.66 28.14 10.18
C THR A 3 25.58 27.76 8.71
N GLY A 4 26.46 28.35 7.91
CA GLY A 4 26.68 28.05 6.49
C GLY A 4 27.26 26.64 6.25
N GLN A 5 26.84 25.65 7.04
CA GLN A 5 27.07 24.25 6.78
C GLN A 5 25.72 23.62 6.43
N LYS A 6 25.56 23.21 5.16
CA LYS A 6 24.49 22.29 4.76
C LYS A 6 24.65 21.04 5.62
N TYR A 7 23.78 20.85 6.61
CA TYR A 7 23.67 19.60 7.35
C TYR A 7 23.40 18.48 6.33
N ILE A 8 24.41 17.66 6.06
CA ILE A 8 24.31 16.48 5.18
C ILE A 8 23.38 15.41 5.82
N ASP A 9 23.12 15.51 7.12
CA ASP A 9 22.44 14.46 7.89
C ASP A 9 20.96 14.72 8.22
N PHE A 10 20.43 15.93 7.93
CA PHE A 10 19.00 16.18 7.98
C PHE A 10 18.46 16.36 6.56
N LEU A 11 18.04 15.26 5.94
CA LEU A 11 17.35 15.30 4.65
C LEU A 11 16.00 16.04 4.83
N PRO A 12 15.85 17.28 4.32
CA PRO A 12 14.58 18.02 4.37
C PRO A 12 13.42 17.21 3.75
N ASN A 13 13.79 16.26 2.89
CA ASN A 13 12.93 15.26 2.25
C ASN A 13 11.93 14.61 3.23
N ARG A 14 12.35 14.26 4.46
CA ARG A 14 11.47 13.55 5.41
C ARG A 14 10.38 14.44 6.01
N ILE A 15 10.56 15.76 6.04
CA ILE A 15 9.55 16.71 6.51
C ILE A 15 8.34 16.69 5.57
N LEU A 16 8.55 16.58 4.26
CA LEU A 16 7.43 16.52 3.30
C LEU A 16 6.83 15.13 3.19
N THR A 17 7.64 14.08 3.22
CA THR A 17 7.17 12.72 2.87
C THR A 17 6.69 11.90 4.06
N THR A 18 7.04 12.27 5.30
CA THR A 18 6.77 11.45 6.51
C THR A 18 6.36 12.29 7.73
N PHE A 19 5.81 13.49 7.53
CA PHE A 19 5.51 14.45 8.60
C PHE A 19 4.68 13.87 9.76
N GLY A 20 3.54 13.25 9.45
CA GLY A 20 2.64 12.65 10.42
C GLY A 20 3.29 11.52 11.19
N GLY A 21 4.14 10.73 10.53
CA GLY A 21 4.96 9.71 11.20
C GLY A 21 5.91 10.34 12.22
N LEU A 22 6.71 11.32 11.80
CA LEU A 22 7.66 12.02 12.68
C LEU A 22 6.96 12.72 13.85
N ALA A 23 5.86 13.42 13.59
CA ALA A 23 5.06 14.09 14.62
C ALA A 23 4.51 13.07 15.64
N SER A 24 4.03 11.91 15.16
CA SER A 24 3.54 10.84 16.04
C SER A 24 4.65 10.27 16.92
N VAL A 25 5.84 10.06 16.36
CA VAL A 25 7.01 9.59 17.13
C VAL A 25 7.42 10.59 18.19
N ILE A 26 7.53 11.88 17.83
CA ILE A 26 7.90 12.96 18.76
C ILE A 26 6.88 13.09 19.89
N PHE A 27 5.59 12.94 19.58
CA PHE A 27 4.54 12.94 20.59
C PHE A 27 4.71 11.76 21.56
N LEU A 28 4.83 10.54 21.05
CA LEU A 28 4.98 9.35 21.88
C LEU A 28 6.32 9.31 22.63
N SER A 29 7.39 9.90 22.09
CA SER A 29 8.69 9.93 22.78
C SER A 29 8.64 10.77 24.05
N LYS A 30 7.70 11.72 24.17
CA LYS A 30 7.44 12.42 25.44
C LYS A 30 6.83 11.51 26.50
N ILE A 31 6.09 10.48 26.09
CA ILE A 31 5.45 9.50 26.97
C ILE A 31 6.46 8.39 27.34
N PHE A 32 7.07 7.77 26.34
CA PHE A 32 7.96 6.62 26.52
C PHE A 32 9.41 7.00 26.86
N ARG A 33 9.77 8.29 26.76
CA ARG A 33 11.14 8.79 26.95
C ARG A 33 12.18 8.14 26.02
N SER A 34 11.75 7.56 24.88
CA SER A 34 12.62 6.93 23.89
C SER A 34 12.05 7.08 22.49
N VAL A 35 12.79 7.72 21.59
CA VAL A 35 12.41 7.91 20.18
C VAL A 35 12.36 6.56 19.46
N THR A 36 13.36 5.71 19.69
CA THR A 36 13.47 4.37 19.10
C THR A 36 12.27 3.50 19.48
N PHE A 37 11.91 3.48 20.77
CA PHE A 37 10.77 2.70 21.24
C PHE A 37 9.45 3.21 20.65
N SER A 38 9.22 4.54 20.64
CA SER A 38 8.04 5.14 20.02
C SER A 38 7.85 4.75 18.57
N TRP A 39 8.96 4.67 17.82
CA TRP A 39 8.93 4.31 16.41
C TRP A 39 8.57 2.83 16.21
N ILE A 40 9.25 1.93 16.93
CA ILE A 40 8.95 0.48 16.89
C ILE A 40 7.51 0.24 17.31
N PHE A 41 7.03 0.94 18.34
CA PHE A 41 5.67 0.84 18.85
C PHE A 41 4.62 1.22 17.78
N ILE A 42 4.77 2.37 17.13
CA ILE A 42 3.85 2.81 16.06
C ILE A 42 3.85 1.82 14.90
N ASN A 43 5.04 1.42 14.43
CA ASN A 43 5.17 0.46 13.33
C ASN A 43 4.53 -0.88 13.68
N THR A 44 4.72 -1.36 14.91
CA THR A 44 4.13 -2.62 15.39
C THR A 44 2.60 -2.54 15.40
N ILE A 45 2.03 -1.43 15.87
CA ILE A 45 0.57 -1.21 15.82
C ILE A 45 0.08 -1.25 14.37
N PHE A 46 0.70 -0.49 13.47
CA PHE A 46 0.30 -0.46 12.07
C PHE A 46 0.48 -1.81 11.38
N TYR A 47 1.53 -2.57 11.70
CA TYR A 47 1.74 -3.93 11.19
C TYR A 47 0.57 -4.85 11.54
N PHE A 48 0.15 -4.89 12.81
CA PHE A 48 -0.97 -5.74 13.21
C PHE A 48 -2.31 -5.27 12.62
N LEU A 49 -2.56 -3.95 12.62
CA LEU A 49 -3.78 -3.40 12.04
C LEU A 49 -3.86 -3.64 10.54
N PHE A 50 -2.76 -3.48 9.81
CA PHE A 50 -2.67 -3.78 8.37
C PHE A 50 -3.03 -5.23 8.08
N ASN A 51 -2.40 -6.18 8.78
CA ASN A 51 -2.67 -7.61 8.61
C ASN A 51 -4.11 -7.98 9.01
N PHE A 52 -4.64 -7.35 10.05
CA PHE A 52 -6.04 -7.54 10.47
C PHE A 52 -7.04 -7.04 9.41
N LEU A 53 -6.81 -5.85 8.84
CA LEU A 53 -7.66 -5.31 7.76
C LEU A 53 -7.56 -6.16 6.50
N PHE A 54 -6.36 -6.64 6.18
CA PHE A 54 -6.15 -7.58 5.09
C PHE A 54 -6.94 -8.88 5.31
N TYR A 55 -6.83 -9.48 6.50
CA TYR A 55 -7.63 -10.65 6.88
C TYR A 55 -9.12 -10.40 6.71
N LYS A 56 -9.64 -9.27 7.20
CA LYS A 56 -11.05 -8.89 7.07
C LYS A 56 -11.48 -8.73 5.61
N THR A 57 -10.60 -8.21 4.76
CA THR A 57 -10.84 -8.05 3.32
C THR A 57 -11.00 -9.42 2.66
N VAL A 58 -10.00 -10.31 2.81
CA VAL A 58 -10.04 -11.66 2.22
C VAL A 58 -11.21 -12.48 2.78
N LEU A 59 -11.47 -12.38 4.08
CA LEU A 59 -12.63 -13.02 4.72
C LEU A 59 -13.95 -12.53 4.10
N SER A 60 -14.05 -11.24 3.77
CA SER A 60 -15.29 -10.70 3.21
C SER A 60 -15.48 -11.10 1.74
N ILE A 61 -14.40 -11.33 0.99
CA ILE A 61 -14.44 -11.82 -0.40
C ILE A 61 -14.84 -13.30 -0.44
N HIS A 62 -14.15 -14.16 0.32
CA HIS A 62 -14.30 -15.62 0.21
C HIS A 62 -15.23 -16.26 1.24
N LYS A 63 -15.66 -15.47 2.24
CA LYS A 63 -16.44 -15.91 3.41
C LYS A 63 -15.83 -17.13 4.14
N SER A 64 -14.51 -17.31 4.04
CA SER A 64 -13.75 -18.40 4.66
C SER A 64 -12.66 -17.85 5.59
N ARG A 65 -12.68 -18.30 6.85
CA ARG A 65 -11.65 -17.94 7.84
C ARG A 65 -10.30 -18.59 7.53
N GLN A 66 -10.30 -19.82 7.03
CA GLN A 66 -9.07 -20.55 6.69
C GLN A 66 -8.33 -19.90 5.52
N VAL A 67 -9.06 -19.57 4.45
CA VAL A 67 -8.49 -18.87 3.28
C VAL A 67 -7.95 -17.50 3.67
N ALA A 68 -8.72 -16.76 4.49
CA ALA A 68 -8.29 -15.46 5.00
C ALA A 68 -7.03 -15.56 5.85
N LEU A 69 -6.96 -16.53 6.76
CA LEU A 69 -5.80 -16.75 7.62
C LEU A 69 -4.55 -17.07 6.80
N VAL A 70 -4.62 -18.05 5.90
CA VAL A 70 -3.47 -18.46 5.07
C VAL A 70 -3.01 -17.32 4.17
N SER A 71 -3.94 -16.59 3.54
CA SER A 71 -3.60 -15.43 2.72
C SER A 71 -2.92 -14.33 3.55
N THR A 72 -3.43 -14.05 4.75
CA THR A 72 -2.80 -13.07 5.66
C THR A 72 -1.43 -13.55 6.11
N LEU A 73 -1.20 -14.83 6.35
CA LEU A 73 0.12 -15.34 6.71
C LEU A 73 1.15 -15.13 5.58
N PHE A 74 0.77 -15.33 4.31
CA PHE A 74 1.64 -15.01 3.17
C PHE A 74 1.97 -13.51 3.08
N LEU A 75 1.03 -12.63 3.44
CA LEU A 75 1.30 -11.20 3.48
C LEU A 75 2.16 -10.81 4.69
N ALA A 76 1.79 -11.28 5.88
CA ALA A 76 2.45 -10.99 7.16
C ALA A 76 3.92 -11.41 7.14
N THR A 77 4.21 -12.55 6.50
CA THR A 77 5.56 -13.11 6.42
C THR A 77 6.35 -12.65 5.20
N ASN A 78 5.82 -11.72 4.40
CA ASN A 78 6.53 -11.19 3.23
C ASN A 78 7.79 -10.43 3.65
N TYR A 79 8.89 -10.62 2.91
CA TYR A 79 10.19 -10.00 3.20
C TYR A 79 10.10 -8.49 3.42
N ALA A 80 9.44 -7.76 2.52
CA ALA A 80 9.40 -6.31 2.62
C ALA A 80 8.61 -5.84 3.87
N LEU A 81 7.59 -6.59 4.28
CA LEU A 81 6.84 -6.28 5.49
C LEU A 81 7.67 -6.55 6.76
N ILE A 82 8.43 -7.64 6.80
CA ILE A 82 9.32 -7.98 7.91
C ILE A 82 10.49 -6.98 8.01
N SER A 83 11.18 -6.74 6.88
CA SER A 83 12.41 -5.95 6.83
C SER A 83 12.17 -4.45 6.91
N PHE A 84 11.22 -3.92 6.14
CA PHE A 84 10.96 -2.47 6.08
C PHE A 84 9.79 -2.04 6.97
N GLY A 85 8.82 -2.91 7.25
CA GLY A 85 7.64 -2.55 8.04
C GLY A 85 7.98 -2.17 9.49
N LEU A 86 9.00 -2.78 10.09
CA LEU A 86 9.43 -2.45 11.45
C LEU A 86 10.55 -1.39 11.49
N ASN A 87 11.10 -1.00 10.34
CA ASN A 87 12.26 -0.11 10.24
C ASN A 87 11.90 1.39 10.42
N PHE A 88 12.92 2.23 10.63
CA PHE A 88 12.81 3.66 10.91
C PHE A 88 12.50 4.53 9.67
N LEU A 89 11.65 4.02 8.76
CA LEU A 89 11.36 4.58 7.44
C LEU A 89 9.87 4.95 7.21
N MET A 90 9.00 4.67 8.17
CA MET A 90 7.54 4.98 8.18
C MET A 90 6.69 4.31 7.10
N ASP A 91 7.22 3.30 6.39
CA ASP A 91 6.50 2.65 5.29
C ASP A 91 5.23 1.94 5.77
N MET A 92 5.28 1.36 6.97
CA MET A 92 4.15 0.64 7.57
C MET A 92 2.92 1.51 7.77
N GLY A 93 3.09 2.79 8.12
CA GLY A 93 1.97 3.74 8.20
C GLY A 93 1.32 3.97 6.84
N GLY A 94 2.14 4.22 5.81
CA GLY A 94 1.66 4.37 4.43
C GLY A 94 0.91 3.13 3.92
N TRP A 95 1.48 1.94 4.13
CA TRP A 95 0.86 0.67 3.75
C TRP A 95 -0.43 0.38 4.52
N PHE A 96 -0.46 0.68 5.82
CA PHE A 96 -1.67 0.58 6.64
C PHE A 96 -2.80 1.45 6.10
N PHE A 97 -2.55 2.75 5.87
CA PHE A 97 -3.60 3.66 5.40
C PHE A 97 -4.03 3.37 3.96
N TYR A 98 -3.14 2.85 3.11
CA TYR A 98 -3.52 2.28 1.83
C TYR A 98 -4.47 1.08 2.00
N MET A 99 -4.10 0.09 2.83
CA MET A 99 -4.93 -1.09 3.09
C MET A 99 -6.29 -0.72 3.71
N LEU A 100 -6.32 0.26 4.62
CA LEU A 100 -7.54 0.78 5.22
C LEU A 100 -8.43 1.44 4.16
N SER A 101 -7.86 2.23 3.26
CA SER A 101 -8.63 2.86 2.18
C SER A 101 -9.31 1.81 1.29
N ILE A 102 -8.60 0.76 0.86
CA ILE A 102 -9.18 -0.27 0.01
C ILE A 102 -10.19 -1.14 0.76
N TYR A 103 -9.97 -1.42 2.04
CA TYR A 103 -10.97 -2.12 2.87
C TYR A 103 -12.26 -1.30 3.01
N LEU A 104 -12.15 0.02 3.22
CA LEU A 104 -13.30 0.91 3.31
C LEU A 104 -14.05 1.03 1.98
N VAL A 105 -13.33 1.06 0.84
CA VAL A 105 -13.95 0.97 -0.49
C VAL A 105 -14.74 -0.34 -0.64
N PHE A 106 -14.21 -1.47 -0.16
CA PHE A 106 -14.96 -2.72 -0.16
C PHE A 106 -16.23 -2.64 0.71
N LYS A 107 -16.13 -2.03 1.90
CA LYS A 107 -17.31 -1.82 2.78
C LYS A 107 -18.35 -0.89 2.17
N TYR A 108 -17.91 0.13 1.44
CA TYR A 108 -18.83 0.94 0.64
C TYR A 108 -19.56 0.10 -0.39
N LEU A 109 -18.86 -0.75 -1.14
CA LEU A 109 -19.49 -1.62 -2.12
C LEU A 109 -20.49 -2.60 -1.47
N GLU A 110 -20.18 -3.16 -0.30
CA GLU A 110 -21.11 -4.05 0.41
C GLU A 110 -22.40 -3.33 0.89
N THR A 111 -22.27 -2.11 1.41
CA THR A 111 -23.34 -1.43 2.18
C THR A 111 -23.98 -0.23 1.48
N ASP A 112 -23.35 0.27 0.42
CA ASP A 112 -23.70 1.52 -0.30
C ASP A 112 -23.70 2.79 0.59
N LEU A 113 -23.16 2.71 1.81
CA LEU A 113 -23.09 3.84 2.75
C LEU A 113 -21.93 4.79 2.41
N ARG A 114 -22.26 6.02 1.96
CA ARG A 114 -21.28 7.06 1.57
C ARG A 114 -20.21 7.36 2.63
N MET A 115 -20.52 7.16 3.91
CA MET A 115 -19.57 7.37 5.01
C MET A 115 -18.28 6.55 4.83
N TYR A 116 -18.34 5.37 4.21
CA TYR A 116 -17.16 4.56 3.95
C TYR A 116 -16.25 5.15 2.88
N ILE A 117 -16.77 5.77 1.82
CA ILE A 117 -15.96 6.48 0.83
C ILE A 117 -15.31 7.73 1.43
N LEU A 118 -16.05 8.46 2.26
CA LEU A 118 -15.49 9.60 2.98
C LEU A 118 -14.36 9.15 3.93
N SER A 119 -14.57 8.08 4.68
CA SER A 119 -13.56 7.50 5.57
C SER A 119 -12.35 6.98 4.79
N ALA A 120 -12.56 6.38 3.61
CA ALA A 120 -11.47 5.94 2.73
C ALA A 120 -10.65 7.14 2.25
N SER A 121 -11.31 8.25 1.93
CA SER A 121 -10.64 9.48 1.48
C SER A 121 -9.84 10.13 2.61
N ILE A 122 -10.41 10.20 3.83
CA ILE A 122 -9.69 10.64 5.03
C ILE A 122 -8.49 9.73 5.29
N SER A 123 -8.65 8.41 5.17
CA SER A 123 -7.56 7.44 5.31
C SER A 123 -6.41 7.74 4.35
N VAL A 124 -6.72 8.06 3.09
CA VAL A 124 -5.70 8.48 2.12
C VAL A 124 -5.01 9.78 2.54
N GLY A 125 -5.77 10.81 2.90
CA GLY A 125 -5.21 12.11 3.30
C GLY A 125 -4.33 12.03 4.56
N VAL A 126 -4.76 11.28 5.57
CA VAL A 126 -3.95 11.00 6.77
C VAL A 126 -2.75 10.13 6.41
N GLY A 127 -2.93 9.10 5.59
CA GLY A 127 -1.86 8.21 5.13
C GLY A 127 -0.76 8.95 4.38
N LEU A 128 -1.10 9.99 3.64
CA LEU A 128 -0.15 10.85 2.93
C LEU A 128 0.76 11.66 3.87
N LEU A 129 0.33 11.87 5.12
CA LEU A 129 1.22 12.41 6.15
C LEU A 129 2.27 11.38 6.61
N PHE A 130 2.04 10.08 6.40
CA PHE A 130 2.98 9.01 6.74
C PHE A 130 3.86 8.62 5.55
N LYS A 131 3.26 8.43 4.37
CA LYS A 131 3.98 8.04 3.15
C LYS A 131 3.16 8.28 1.89
N GLU A 132 3.85 8.56 0.78
CA GLU A 132 3.25 8.84 -0.53
C GLU A 132 2.44 7.68 -1.10
N TYR A 133 2.75 6.43 -0.77
CA TYR A 133 2.04 5.26 -1.30
C TYR A 133 0.55 5.22 -0.93
N ALA A 134 0.15 5.91 0.15
CA ALA A 134 -1.25 6.01 0.54
C ALA A 134 -2.12 6.67 -0.55
N VAL A 135 -1.53 7.50 -1.43
CA VAL A 135 -2.25 8.15 -2.56
C VAL A 135 -2.84 7.14 -3.53
N LEU A 136 -2.27 5.94 -3.61
CA LEU A 136 -2.79 4.88 -4.48
C LEU A 136 -4.21 4.45 -4.07
N GLY A 137 -4.61 4.70 -2.83
CA GLY A 137 -5.98 4.52 -2.36
C GLY A 137 -7.02 5.43 -3.04
N VAL A 138 -6.61 6.52 -3.69
CA VAL A 138 -7.51 7.34 -4.52
C VAL A 138 -8.02 6.56 -5.73
N ILE A 139 -7.21 5.66 -6.30
CA ILE A 139 -7.58 4.94 -7.53
C ILE A 139 -8.80 4.03 -7.30
N PRO A 140 -8.87 3.21 -6.24
CA PRO A 140 -10.07 2.43 -5.95
C PRO A 140 -11.30 3.30 -5.67
N ILE A 141 -11.14 4.41 -4.94
CA ILE A 141 -12.22 5.37 -4.68
C ILE A 141 -12.77 5.94 -5.99
N ALA A 142 -11.88 6.48 -6.84
CA ALA A 142 -12.23 7.07 -8.11
C ALA A 142 -12.88 6.06 -9.06
N THR A 143 -12.32 4.84 -9.15
CA THR A 143 -12.86 3.78 -10.02
C THR A 143 -14.30 3.43 -9.64
N VAL A 144 -14.57 3.28 -8.34
CA VAL A 144 -15.92 2.95 -7.86
C VAL A 144 -16.89 4.12 -8.08
N LEU A 145 -16.47 5.35 -7.78
CA LEU A 145 -17.30 6.54 -8.00
C LEU A 145 -17.62 6.75 -9.49
N VAL A 146 -16.63 6.55 -10.38
CA VAL A 146 -16.85 6.59 -11.82
C VAL A 146 -17.86 5.51 -12.20
N TYR A 147 -17.61 4.24 -11.84
CA TYR A 147 -18.47 3.12 -12.24
C TYR A 147 -19.94 3.30 -11.82
N GLN A 148 -20.19 3.72 -10.57
CA GLN A 148 -21.56 3.86 -10.05
C GLN A 148 -22.30 5.09 -10.58
N ASN A 149 -21.57 6.13 -11.01
CA ASN A 149 -22.16 7.37 -11.50
C ASN A 149 -22.13 7.50 -13.02
N PHE A 150 -21.57 6.51 -13.72
CA PHE A 150 -21.53 6.46 -15.17
C PHE A 150 -22.87 6.00 -15.73
N ASP A 151 -23.53 6.90 -16.46
CA ASP A 151 -24.72 6.65 -17.26
C ASP A 151 -24.32 6.44 -18.73
N ARG A 152 -24.64 5.26 -19.27
CA ARG A 152 -24.33 4.88 -20.66
C ARG A 152 -25.07 5.73 -21.69
N ASN A 153 -26.19 6.33 -21.31
CA ASN A 153 -27.04 7.08 -22.22
C ASN A 153 -26.62 8.56 -22.35
N SER A 154 -25.87 9.09 -21.38
CA SER A 154 -25.41 10.49 -21.42
C SER A 154 -24.08 10.69 -20.70
N TRP A 155 -23.02 10.85 -21.49
CA TRP A 155 -21.67 11.14 -21.00
C TRP A 155 -21.60 12.45 -20.20
N LEU A 156 -22.23 13.54 -20.67
CA LEU A 156 -22.18 14.84 -19.98
C LEU A 156 -22.89 14.80 -18.63
N TYR A 157 -24.02 14.09 -18.53
CA TYR A 157 -24.71 13.88 -17.26
C TYR A 157 -23.85 13.06 -16.29
N SER A 158 -23.19 12.02 -16.80
CA SER A 158 -22.24 11.19 -16.05
C SER A 158 -21.10 12.02 -15.48
N LEU A 159 -20.45 12.86 -16.29
CA LEU A 159 -19.36 13.72 -15.85
C LEU A 159 -19.79 14.66 -14.73
N LYS A 160 -20.96 15.30 -14.87
CA LYS A 160 -21.50 16.18 -13.82
C LYS A 160 -21.74 15.41 -12.52
N LYS A 161 -22.33 14.21 -12.60
CA LYS A 161 -22.63 13.38 -11.43
C LYS A 161 -21.37 12.86 -10.76
N ILE A 162 -20.38 12.40 -11.53
CA ILE A 162 -19.06 11.98 -11.06
C ILE A 162 -18.37 13.15 -10.35
N PHE A 163 -18.32 14.33 -10.99
CA PHE A 163 -17.72 15.52 -10.42
C PHE A 163 -18.36 15.87 -9.07
N LEU A 164 -19.69 16.05 -9.04
CA LEU A 164 -20.41 16.43 -7.82
C LEU A 164 -20.24 15.41 -6.68
N ASN A 165 -20.25 14.12 -6.98
CA ASN A 165 -20.07 13.07 -5.97
C ASN A 165 -18.61 12.87 -5.55
N SER A 166 -17.63 13.38 -6.32
CA SER A 166 -16.19 13.22 -6.05
C SER A 166 -15.58 14.43 -5.34
N ILE A 167 -16.20 15.62 -5.38
CA ILE A 167 -15.65 16.84 -4.74
C ILE A 167 -15.37 16.60 -3.26
N ILE A 168 -16.38 16.14 -2.50
CA ILE A 168 -16.24 15.99 -1.04
C ILE A 168 -15.18 14.93 -0.69
N PRO A 169 -15.21 13.70 -1.27
CA PRO A 169 -14.11 12.75 -1.13
C PRO A 169 -12.73 13.33 -1.48
N ALA A 170 -12.61 14.04 -2.60
CA ALA A 170 -11.34 14.63 -3.03
C ALA A 170 -10.82 15.66 -2.02
N LEU A 171 -11.71 16.52 -1.48
CA LEU A 171 -11.34 17.48 -0.45
C LEU A 171 -10.80 16.77 0.80
N PHE A 172 -11.45 15.70 1.27
CA PHE A 172 -10.96 14.94 2.42
C PHE A 172 -9.60 14.26 2.18
N ALA A 173 -9.33 13.81 0.96
CA ALA A 173 -8.04 13.23 0.61
C ALA A 173 -6.92 14.29 0.50
N VAL A 174 -7.25 15.49 0.03
CA VAL A 174 -6.25 16.50 -0.35
C VAL A 174 -6.00 17.56 0.75
N ILE A 175 -7.01 17.93 1.54
CA ILE A 175 -6.89 18.97 2.58
C ILE A 175 -5.71 18.74 3.54
N PRO A 176 -5.50 17.52 4.11
CA PRO A 176 -4.37 17.30 5.01
C PRO A 176 -3.01 17.63 4.39
N ILE A 177 -2.84 17.35 3.10
CA ILE A 177 -1.60 17.60 2.36
C ILE A 177 -1.44 19.08 2.05
N ILE A 178 -2.52 19.76 1.64
CA ILE A 178 -2.47 21.21 1.39
C ILE A 178 -2.04 21.94 2.66
N ILE A 179 -2.63 21.59 3.80
CA ILE A 179 -2.27 22.19 5.10
C ILE A 179 -0.78 21.94 5.40
N LEU A 180 -0.31 20.70 5.20
CA LEU A 180 1.10 20.37 5.39
C LEU A 180 2.02 21.17 4.46
N TYR A 181 1.68 21.26 3.18
CA TYR A 181 2.52 21.94 2.19
C TYR A 181 2.58 23.45 2.45
N ILE A 182 1.46 24.08 2.82
CA ILE A 182 1.46 25.48 3.24
C ILE A 182 2.34 25.66 4.47
N PHE A 183 2.20 24.80 5.48
CA PHE A 183 3.02 24.85 6.69
C PHE A 183 4.52 24.70 6.38
N VAL A 184 4.90 23.70 5.58
CA VAL A 184 6.31 23.43 5.25
C VAL A 184 6.89 24.56 4.41
N TYR A 185 6.15 25.06 3.42
CA TYR A 185 6.61 26.17 2.61
C TYR A 185 6.81 27.45 3.44
N THR A 186 5.84 27.80 4.29
CA THR A 186 5.94 29.01 5.14
C THR A 186 7.04 28.93 6.20
N LYS A 187 7.43 27.73 6.64
CA LYS A 187 8.46 27.55 7.68
C LYS A 187 9.85 27.28 7.14
N PHE A 188 9.95 26.55 6.02
CA PHE A 188 11.22 26.02 5.52
C PHE A 188 11.53 26.46 4.08
N HIS A 189 10.61 27.17 3.41
CA HIS A 189 10.73 27.54 1.99
C HIS A 189 11.05 26.34 1.08
N TYR A 190 10.49 25.18 1.43
CA TYR A 190 10.75 23.91 0.77
C TYR A 190 9.46 23.37 0.16
N THR A 191 9.54 22.90 -1.07
CA THR A 191 8.41 22.38 -1.86
C THR A 191 8.67 20.95 -2.34
N TYR A 192 7.61 20.29 -2.81
CA TYR A 192 7.74 18.97 -3.43
C TYR A 192 8.52 18.99 -4.75
N ILE A 193 8.58 20.13 -5.44
CA ILE A 193 9.40 20.30 -6.65
C ILE A 193 10.88 20.19 -6.31
N ASP A 194 11.30 20.80 -5.19
CA ASP A 194 12.69 20.72 -4.71
C ASP A 194 13.08 19.27 -4.40
N TRP A 195 12.15 18.51 -3.81
CA TRP A 195 12.32 17.07 -3.57
C TRP A 195 12.42 16.25 -4.86
N LEU A 196 11.53 16.51 -5.83
CA LEU A 196 11.52 15.81 -7.12
C LEU A 196 12.84 16.01 -7.88
N ASN A 197 13.32 17.25 -7.96
CA ASN A 197 14.57 17.58 -8.65
C ASN A 197 15.75 16.85 -7.99
N THR A 198 15.82 16.86 -6.65
CA THR A 198 16.86 16.16 -5.89
C THR A 198 16.86 14.64 -6.13
N ASN A 199 15.68 14.02 -6.27
CA ASN A 199 15.61 12.58 -6.52
C ASN A 199 15.90 12.22 -7.98
N ASN A 200 15.45 13.03 -8.94
CA ASN A 200 15.74 12.77 -10.35
C ASN A 200 17.25 12.74 -10.62
N GLU A 201 18.03 13.59 -9.95
CA GLU A 201 19.50 13.58 -10.01
C GLU A 201 20.12 12.33 -9.37
N ARG A 202 19.46 11.70 -8.38
CA ARG A 202 19.98 10.53 -7.66
C ARG A 202 19.64 9.18 -8.30
N TYR A 203 18.55 9.10 -9.07
CA TYR A 203 18.01 7.82 -9.56
C TYR A 203 18.02 7.69 -11.10
N SER A 204 18.84 8.45 -11.83
CA SER A 204 18.79 8.53 -13.30
C SER A 204 19.24 7.29 -14.09
N ASP A 205 19.93 6.30 -13.47
CA ASP A 205 20.77 5.34 -14.23
C ASP A 205 20.45 3.84 -14.03
N PHE A 206 19.18 3.44 -13.87
CA PHE A 206 18.84 2.02 -13.71
C PHE A 206 18.29 1.34 -14.97
N ASN A 207 18.80 0.14 -15.28
CA ASN A 207 18.21 -0.79 -16.25
C ASN A 207 16.86 -1.32 -15.71
N LYS A 208 15.80 -0.56 -15.98
CA LYS A 208 14.50 -0.68 -15.31
C LYS A 208 13.91 -2.09 -15.29
N ILE A 209 13.96 -2.83 -16.41
CA ILE A 209 13.29 -4.14 -16.52
C ILE A 209 13.94 -5.21 -15.63
N VAL A 210 15.27 -5.30 -15.66
CA VAL A 210 16.01 -6.30 -14.86
C VAL A 210 15.78 -6.06 -13.37
N GLU A 211 15.79 -4.80 -12.95
CA GLU A 211 15.54 -4.44 -11.54
C GLU A 211 14.10 -4.74 -11.11
N TYR A 212 13.11 -4.60 -11.99
CA TYR A 212 11.75 -5.08 -11.71
C TYR A 212 11.71 -6.59 -11.53
N ILE A 213 12.37 -7.37 -12.41
CA ILE A 213 12.38 -8.83 -12.32
C ILE A 213 13.03 -9.28 -11.01
N LYS A 214 14.20 -8.72 -10.67
CA LYS A 214 14.90 -9.05 -9.42
C LYS A 214 14.08 -8.64 -8.19
N SER A 215 13.51 -7.43 -8.19
CA SER A 215 12.74 -6.92 -7.07
C SER A 215 11.44 -7.68 -6.88
N TYR A 216 10.69 -7.97 -7.95
CA TYR A 216 9.48 -8.81 -7.86
C TYR A 216 9.81 -10.27 -7.56
N GLY A 217 10.89 -10.80 -8.13
CA GLY A 217 11.35 -12.17 -7.87
C GLY A 217 11.60 -12.38 -6.38
N SER A 218 12.40 -11.51 -5.78
CA SER A 218 12.70 -11.53 -4.34
C SER A 218 11.52 -11.14 -3.45
N LEU A 219 10.61 -10.28 -3.91
CA LEU A 219 9.43 -9.88 -3.15
C LEU A 219 8.36 -10.98 -3.14
N LEU A 220 8.21 -11.74 -4.23
CA LEU A 220 7.14 -12.73 -4.38
C LEU A 220 7.61 -14.16 -4.05
N ASN A 221 8.80 -14.59 -4.50
CA ASN A 221 9.29 -15.96 -4.30
C ASN A 221 8.18 -17.02 -4.49
N VAL A 222 7.93 -17.84 -3.45
CA VAL A 222 6.86 -18.85 -3.41
C VAL A 222 5.47 -18.25 -3.65
N LEU A 223 5.19 -17.04 -3.14
CA LEU A 223 3.92 -16.35 -3.40
C LEU A 223 3.71 -16.10 -4.90
N GLY A 224 4.77 -15.95 -5.69
CA GLY A 224 4.68 -15.81 -7.15
C GLY A 224 4.02 -17.02 -7.83
N LEU A 225 4.33 -18.24 -7.37
CA LEU A 225 3.70 -19.47 -7.88
C LEU A 225 2.21 -19.54 -7.51
N ILE A 226 1.89 -19.18 -6.27
CA ILE A 226 0.51 -19.13 -5.78
C ILE A 226 -0.28 -18.06 -6.53
N PHE A 227 0.35 -16.94 -6.86
CA PHE A 227 -0.23 -15.87 -7.66
C PHE A 227 -0.57 -16.31 -9.09
N ILE A 228 0.29 -17.07 -9.75
CA ILE A 228 0.00 -17.64 -11.08
C ILE A 228 -1.24 -18.54 -11.02
N GLY A 229 -1.29 -19.43 -10.02
CA GLY A 229 -2.50 -20.24 -9.75
C GLY A 229 -3.71 -19.35 -9.46
N GLY A 230 -3.52 -18.28 -8.68
CA GLY A 230 -4.54 -17.31 -8.30
C GLY A 230 -5.15 -16.63 -9.52
N LEU A 231 -4.32 -16.16 -10.45
CA LEU A 231 -4.75 -15.57 -11.72
C LEU A 231 -5.58 -16.55 -12.53
N TYR A 232 -5.13 -17.80 -12.67
CA TYR A 232 -5.89 -18.82 -13.41
C TYR A 232 -7.30 -19.00 -12.84
N TYR A 233 -7.43 -19.19 -11.52
CA TYR A 233 -8.75 -19.37 -10.89
C TYR A 233 -9.58 -18.09 -10.87
N PHE A 234 -8.94 -16.93 -10.67
CA PHE A 234 -9.60 -15.63 -10.73
C PHE A 234 -10.26 -15.42 -12.09
N PHE A 235 -9.53 -15.60 -13.20
CA PHE A 235 -10.10 -15.45 -14.54
C PHE A 235 -11.14 -16.51 -14.88
N LYS A 236 -10.91 -17.78 -14.47
CA LYS A 236 -11.89 -18.86 -14.66
C LYS A 236 -13.21 -18.56 -13.95
N GLN A 237 -13.15 -18.00 -12.74
CA GLN A 237 -14.33 -17.67 -11.95
C GLN A 237 -14.89 -16.28 -12.22
N PHE A 238 -14.15 -15.41 -12.92
CA PHE A 238 -14.48 -13.99 -13.07
C PHE A 238 -15.90 -13.74 -13.58
N LYS A 239 -16.41 -14.59 -14.48
CA LYS A 239 -17.79 -14.48 -14.99
C LYS A 239 -18.85 -14.72 -13.90
N TYR A 240 -18.55 -15.58 -12.94
CA TYR A 240 -19.46 -16.03 -11.87
C TYR A 240 -19.32 -15.24 -10.56
N LEU A 241 -18.27 -14.41 -10.42
CA LEU A 241 -18.11 -13.58 -9.24
C LEU A 241 -19.24 -12.56 -9.11
N ASP A 242 -19.55 -12.17 -7.87
CA ASP A 242 -20.44 -11.05 -7.60
C ASP A 242 -19.89 -9.76 -8.24
N SER A 243 -20.79 -8.91 -8.75
CA SER A 243 -20.42 -7.69 -9.47
C SER A 243 -19.63 -6.71 -8.60
N LYS A 244 -19.94 -6.64 -7.29
CA LYS A 244 -19.23 -5.81 -6.31
C LYS A 244 -17.80 -6.34 -6.10
N ILE A 245 -17.63 -7.66 -6.03
CA ILE A 245 -16.30 -8.29 -5.93
C ILE A 245 -15.47 -8.04 -7.20
N LYS A 246 -16.06 -8.14 -8.40
CA LYS A 246 -15.35 -7.82 -9.66
C LYS A 246 -14.88 -6.38 -9.69
N LEU A 247 -15.78 -5.44 -9.39
CA LEU A 247 -15.47 -4.01 -9.36
C LEU A 247 -14.36 -3.71 -8.34
N TYR A 248 -14.44 -4.32 -7.16
CA TYR A 248 -13.40 -4.22 -6.14
C TYR A 248 -12.05 -4.75 -6.63
N ALA A 249 -12.01 -5.97 -7.18
CA ALA A 249 -10.77 -6.58 -7.66
C ALA A 249 -10.12 -5.73 -8.76
N VAL A 250 -10.91 -5.27 -9.74
CA VAL A 250 -10.42 -4.40 -10.82
C VAL A 250 -9.89 -3.08 -10.26
N SER A 251 -10.63 -2.43 -9.35
CA SER A 251 -10.23 -1.14 -8.81
C SER A 251 -8.93 -1.21 -8.01
N VAL A 252 -8.74 -2.29 -7.25
CA VAL A 252 -7.51 -2.56 -6.50
C VAL A 252 -6.34 -2.96 -7.41
N ILE A 253 -6.56 -3.75 -8.47
CA ILE A 253 -5.52 -4.04 -9.49
C ILE A 253 -5.05 -2.75 -10.17
N LEU A 254 -5.98 -1.87 -10.57
CA LEU A 254 -5.62 -0.59 -11.19
C LEU A 254 -4.78 0.28 -10.26
N SER A 255 -4.99 0.18 -8.95
CA SER A 255 -4.28 1.01 -7.96
C SER A 255 -2.78 0.76 -7.87
N VAL A 256 -2.30 -0.40 -8.34
CA VAL A 256 -0.87 -0.76 -8.22
C VAL A 256 -0.10 -0.60 -9.53
N LEU A 257 -0.80 -0.36 -10.65
CA LEU A 257 -0.16 -0.09 -11.95
C LEU A 257 0.79 1.12 -11.95
N PRO A 258 0.53 2.22 -11.21
CA PRO A 258 1.48 3.33 -11.14
C PRO A 258 2.88 2.95 -10.65
N MET A 259 3.04 1.81 -9.95
CA MET A 259 4.35 1.32 -9.52
C MET A 259 5.24 0.88 -10.68
N LEU A 260 4.67 0.56 -11.85
CA LEU A 260 5.40 0.17 -13.07
C LEU A 260 6.10 1.34 -13.76
N VAL A 261 5.72 2.57 -13.41
CA VAL A 261 6.34 3.80 -13.92
C VAL A 261 7.06 4.58 -12.82
N TRP A 262 7.16 4.02 -11.61
CA TRP A 262 7.80 4.68 -10.48
C TRP A 262 9.31 4.81 -10.72
N PRO A 263 9.93 5.97 -10.44
CA PRO A 263 11.34 6.19 -10.75
C PRO A 263 12.30 5.33 -9.90
N GLY A 264 11.95 5.04 -8.65
CA GLY A 264 12.75 4.19 -7.76
C GLY A 264 12.22 2.75 -7.67
N ILE A 265 12.91 1.82 -8.33
CA ILE A 265 12.55 0.39 -8.30
C ILE A 265 13.20 -0.25 -7.07
N THR A 266 12.50 -0.16 -5.94
CA THR A 266 12.92 -0.79 -4.69
C THR A 266 11.82 -1.73 -4.21
N GLN A 267 12.19 -2.81 -3.53
CA GLN A 267 11.22 -3.79 -2.97
C GLN A 267 10.17 -3.11 -2.08
N ARG A 268 10.57 -2.06 -1.34
CA ARG A 268 9.71 -1.25 -0.49
C ARG A 268 8.61 -0.52 -1.26
N VAL A 269 8.92 0.09 -2.40
CA VAL A 269 7.93 0.73 -3.27
C VAL A 269 6.99 -0.32 -3.84
N LEU A 270 7.56 -1.42 -4.35
CA LEU A 270 6.78 -2.47 -5.01
C LEU A 270 5.89 -3.26 -4.05
N PHE A 271 6.17 -3.23 -2.73
CA PHE A 271 5.37 -3.92 -1.72
C PHE A 271 3.89 -3.53 -1.76
N VAL A 272 3.54 -2.33 -2.23
CA VAL A 272 2.13 -1.92 -2.36
C VAL A 272 1.32 -2.86 -3.28
N SER A 273 2.00 -3.54 -4.20
CA SER A 273 1.37 -4.57 -5.06
C SER A 273 1.14 -5.91 -4.36
N VAL A 274 1.83 -6.23 -3.27
CA VAL A 274 1.77 -7.53 -2.60
C VAL A 274 0.39 -7.81 -1.98
N PRO A 275 -0.30 -6.87 -1.31
CA PRO A 275 -1.69 -7.09 -0.89
C PRO A 275 -2.60 -7.49 -2.04
N VAL A 276 -2.47 -6.83 -3.20
CA VAL A 276 -3.28 -7.10 -4.37
C VAL A 276 -2.98 -8.48 -4.95
N ILE A 277 -1.69 -8.79 -5.11
CA ILE A 277 -1.21 -10.10 -5.54
C ILE A 277 -1.71 -11.20 -4.61
N THR A 278 -1.72 -10.95 -3.30
CA THR A 278 -2.19 -11.91 -2.30
C THR A 278 -3.72 -12.07 -2.33
N ILE A 279 -4.48 -10.99 -2.58
CA ILE A 279 -5.93 -11.09 -2.83
C ILE A 279 -6.20 -11.97 -4.06
N ILE A 280 -5.45 -11.82 -5.15
CA ILE A 280 -5.61 -12.68 -6.33
C ILE A 280 -5.18 -14.12 -6.03
N SER A 281 -4.06 -14.30 -5.31
CA SER A 281 -3.58 -15.61 -4.84
C SER A 281 -4.62 -16.35 -3.99
N SER A 282 -5.44 -15.61 -3.24
CA SER A 282 -6.48 -16.21 -2.38
C SER A 282 -7.55 -16.99 -3.14
N PHE A 283 -7.75 -16.74 -4.45
CA PHE A 283 -8.64 -17.55 -5.30
C PHE A 283 -8.10 -18.96 -5.52
N PHE A 284 -6.77 -19.12 -5.63
CA PHE A 284 -6.14 -20.44 -5.68
C PHE A 284 -6.22 -21.13 -4.32
N ILE A 285 -5.92 -20.39 -3.24
CA ILE A 285 -6.03 -20.92 -1.87
C ILE A 285 -7.46 -21.42 -1.61
N LYS A 286 -8.48 -20.66 -2.05
CA LYS A 286 -9.90 -21.04 -1.93
C LYS A 286 -10.23 -22.36 -2.64
N ARG A 287 -9.58 -22.68 -3.76
CA ARG A 287 -9.81 -23.96 -4.46
C ARG A 287 -9.40 -25.16 -3.61
N PHE A 288 -8.43 -25.00 -2.73
CA PHE A 288 -7.86 -26.04 -1.87
C PHE A 288 -8.28 -25.88 -0.41
N GLU A 289 -9.40 -25.21 -0.14
CA GLU A 289 -9.89 -24.97 1.23
C GLU A 289 -10.02 -26.27 2.05
N ASP A 290 -10.57 -27.33 1.46
CA ASP A 290 -10.74 -28.62 2.15
C ASP A 290 -9.39 -29.26 2.55
N ASN A 291 -8.32 -28.91 1.83
CA ASN A 291 -6.95 -29.41 2.03
C ASN A 291 -6.00 -28.27 2.38
N ILE A 292 -6.46 -27.27 3.16
CA ILE A 292 -5.71 -26.04 3.42
C ILE A 292 -4.32 -26.27 4.02
N TYR A 293 -4.14 -27.38 4.76
CA TYR A 293 -2.87 -27.80 5.34
C TYR A 293 -1.76 -28.06 4.29
N PHE A 294 -2.12 -28.24 3.02
CA PHE A 294 -1.16 -28.28 1.91
C PHE A 294 -0.30 -27.01 1.83
N PHE A 295 -0.83 -25.86 2.26
CA PHE A 295 -0.08 -24.60 2.28
C PHE A 295 0.88 -24.47 3.47
N THR A 296 0.78 -25.30 4.50
CA THR A 296 1.68 -25.24 5.68
C THR A 296 3.16 -25.39 5.31
N PRO A 297 3.61 -26.43 4.57
CA PRO A 297 5.02 -26.52 4.17
C PRO A 297 5.44 -25.37 3.26
N LEU A 298 4.57 -24.91 2.36
CA LEU A 298 4.85 -23.77 1.49
C LEU A 298 5.04 -22.47 2.28
N LEU A 299 4.19 -22.23 3.29
CA LEU A 299 4.30 -21.09 4.20
C LEU A 299 5.58 -21.15 5.01
N LEU A 300 5.96 -22.32 5.53
CA LEU A 300 7.22 -22.49 6.27
C LEU A 300 8.43 -22.16 5.39
N VAL A 301 8.49 -22.71 4.18
CA VAL A 301 9.56 -22.41 3.22
C VAL A 301 9.57 -20.93 2.86
N TYR A 302 8.41 -20.34 2.57
CA TYR A 302 8.30 -18.92 2.24
C TYR A 302 8.74 -18.01 3.39
N PHE A 303 8.33 -18.31 4.62
CA PHE A 303 8.74 -17.59 5.83
C PHE A 303 10.25 -17.67 6.05
N LEU A 304 10.83 -18.86 5.94
CA LEU A 304 12.28 -19.05 6.08
C LEU A 304 13.05 -18.28 5.00
N ILE A 305 12.63 -18.37 3.73
CA ILE A 305 13.22 -17.61 2.62
C ILE A 305 13.19 -16.11 2.92
N ASN A 306 12.06 -15.59 3.41
CA ASN A 306 11.92 -14.17 3.68
C ASN A 306 12.73 -13.70 4.90
N ILE A 307 12.88 -14.51 5.96
CA ILE A 307 13.77 -14.17 7.08
C ILE A 307 15.24 -14.15 6.65
N TYR A 308 15.64 -15.12 5.82
CA TYR A 308 17.04 -15.33 5.43
C TYR A 308 17.41 -14.65 4.11
N MET A 309 16.52 -13.82 3.57
CA MET A 309 16.64 -13.14 2.28
C MET A 309 17.93 -12.31 2.17
N ASP A 310 18.21 -11.49 3.18
CA ASP A 310 19.39 -10.61 3.22
C ASP A 310 20.70 -11.40 3.27
N SER A 311 20.73 -12.46 4.08
CA SER A 311 21.95 -13.24 4.31
C SER A 311 22.30 -14.13 3.12
N PHE A 312 21.32 -14.70 2.42
CA PHE A 312 21.55 -15.78 1.46
C PHE A 312 21.11 -15.49 0.03
N ILE A 313 20.22 -14.53 -0.22
CA ILE A 313 19.64 -14.32 -1.56
C ILE A 313 20.07 -12.97 -2.13
N LEU A 314 19.89 -11.87 -1.39
CA LEU A 314 20.13 -10.54 -1.95
C LEU A 314 21.59 -10.29 -2.34
N ASN A 315 22.54 -10.89 -1.61
CA ASN A 315 23.97 -10.85 -1.95
C ASN A 315 24.28 -11.39 -3.36
N TYR A 316 23.47 -12.31 -3.87
CA TYR A 316 23.63 -12.88 -5.21
C TYR A 316 22.81 -12.16 -6.28
N VAL A 317 21.72 -11.50 -5.88
CA VAL A 317 20.79 -10.83 -6.81
C VAL A 317 21.28 -9.43 -7.20
N ASN A 318 22.20 -8.84 -6.42
CA ASN A 318 22.82 -7.52 -6.67
C ASN A 318 21.76 -6.46 -7.02
N LEU A 319 20.89 -6.17 -6.04
CA LEU A 319 19.86 -5.13 -6.13
C LEU A 319 20.46 -3.76 -5.75
N PRO A 320 20.07 -2.67 -6.41
CA PRO A 320 20.35 -1.32 -5.94
C PRO A 320 19.50 -1.05 -4.69
N PHE A 321 20.15 -0.90 -3.54
CA PHE A 321 19.50 -0.60 -2.27
C PHE A 321 19.08 0.87 -2.17
#